data_AF-A0A0L8L4S3-F1
#
_entry.id   AF-A0A0L8L4S3-F1
#
_cell.length_a   1.000
_cell.length_b   1.000
_cell.length_c   1.000
_cell.angle_alpha   90.00
_cell.angle_beta   90.00
_cell.angle_gamma   90.00
#
_symmetry.space_group_name_H-M   'P 1'
#
loop_
_entity.id
_entity.type
_entity.pdbx_description
1 polymer ?
#
loop_
_entity_poly.entity_id
_entity_poly.type
_entity_poly.pdbx_seq_one_letter_code
_entity_poly.pdbx_strand_id
1 'polypeptide(L)'
;MNEEAPRAGRGRAAAVPGGFYEPRGRSPRPSRIDAAEEAFARGQFLAKLGADDNRPSLTGPAGEEAEARLAELARHTVFDGQVVTDEARLRRILARHDTRLNPGTFITCVYNPDRALCRMSEGPADQPVMADCKPLVCRNTALTPANRQALTGHFARLEDALADSDRLALYIRHHLEEQRRATAAFLTRHTPKTAE
;
A
#
# COMPACT_ATOMS: atom_id res chain seq x y z
N MET A 1 59.56 14.71 16.49
CA MET A 1 58.83 14.79 15.21
C MET A 1 58.08 13.48 15.06
N ASN A 2 56.82 13.44 15.47
CA ASN A 2 55.91 12.32 15.20
C ASN A 2 54.65 12.94 14.59
N GLU A 3 54.52 12.83 13.27
CA GLU A 3 53.34 13.23 12.51
C GLU A 3 52.32 12.09 12.58
N GLU A 4 51.22 12.33 13.29
CA GLU A 4 50.06 11.43 13.38
C GLU A 4 49.16 11.66 12.16
N ALA A 5 49.02 10.64 11.33
CA ALA A 5 48.13 10.65 10.16
C ALA A 5 46.65 10.65 10.59
N PRO A 6 45.75 11.39 9.91
CA PRO A 6 44.34 11.42 10.27
C PRO A 6 43.64 10.12 9.86
N ARG A 7 42.95 9.49 10.81
CA ARG A 7 42.06 8.35 10.57
C ARG A 7 40.90 8.75 9.66
N ALA A 8 40.81 8.12 8.50
CA ALA A 8 39.62 8.18 7.65
C ALA A 8 38.40 7.61 8.40
N GLY A 9 37.43 8.48 8.69
CA GLY A 9 36.15 8.10 9.27
C GLY A 9 35.37 7.20 8.31
N ARG A 10 34.88 6.06 8.82
CA ARG A 10 33.90 5.22 8.09
C ARG A 10 32.63 6.04 7.93
N GLY A 11 32.40 6.59 6.73
CA GLY A 11 31.11 7.17 6.37
C GLY A 11 30.04 6.09 6.50
N ARG A 12 29.04 6.30 7.35
CA ARG A 12 27.80 5.53 7.30
C ARG A 12 27.20 5.77 5.91
N ALA A 13 27.09 4.72 5.10
CA ALA A 13 26.32 4.79 3.87
C ALA A 13 24.88 5.17 4.24
N ALA A 14 24.38 6.29 3.71
CA ALA A 14 22.98 6.64 3.84
C ALA A 14 22.15 5.50 3.24
N ALA A 15 21.19 4.97 4.00
CA ALA A 15 20.30 3.94 3.49
C ALA A 15 19.44 4.58 2.39
N VAL A 16 19.68 4.18 1.14
CA VAL A 16 18.88 4.64 0.00
C VAL A 16 17.47 4.10 0.20
N PRO A 17 16.41 4.94 0.17
CA PRO A 17 15.05 4.48 0.33
C PRO A 17 14.70 3.46 -0.76
N GLY A 18 14.31 2.26 -0.34
CA GLY A 18 13.88 1.16 -1.21
C GLY A 18 12.51 1.41 -1.84
N GLY A 19 12.14 0.55 -2.80
CA GLY A 19 10.85 0.63 -3.51
C GLY A 19 9.64 0.33 -2.62
N PHE A 20 8.44 0.72 -3.08
CA PHE A 20 7.17 0.57 -2.32
C PHE A 20 6.90 -0.85 -1.82
N TYR A 21 7.19 -1.86 -2.63
CA TYR A 21 7.02 -3.26 -2.23
C TYR A 21 8.20 -4.05 -2.78
N GLU A 22 9.39 -3.78 -2.28
CA GLU A 22 10.60 -4.45 -2.73
C GLU A 22 10.42 -5.98 -2.63
N PRO A 23 10.64 -6.74 -3.72
CA PRO A 23 10.39 -8.16 -3.72
C PRO A 23 11.35 -8.84 -2.75
N ARG A 24 10.83 -9.31 -1.63
CA ARG A 24 11.53 -10.34 -0.85
C ARG A 24 11.54 -11.60 -1.71
N GLY A 25 12.70 -12.25 -1.80
CA GLY A 25 12.91 -13.41 -2.68
C GLY A 25 11.79 -14.46 -2.58
N ARG A 26 11.61 -15.25 -3.65
CA ARG A 26 10.50 -16.19 -3.88
C ARG A 26 9.94 -16.78 -2.58
N SER A 27 8.88 -16.17 -2.04
CA SER A 27 8.17 -16.71 -0.88
C SER A 27 7.57 -18.07 -1.24
N PRO A 28 7.56 -19.03 -0.30
CA PRO A 28 6.80 -20.26 -0.47
C PRO A 28 5.34 -19.94 -0.82
N ARG A 29 4.69 -20.81 -1.62
CA ARG A 29 3.24 -20.69 -1.82
C ARG A 29 2.55 -20.84 -0.45
N PRO A 30 1.66 -19.90 -0.06
CA PRO A 30 0.96 -20.00 1.21
C PRO A 30 0.14 -21.29 1.24
N SER A 31 0.10 -21.94 2.41
CA SER A 31 -0.75 -23.11 2.61
C SER A 31 -2.22 -22.70 2.57
N ARG A 32 -3.14 -23.68 2.53
CA ARG A 32 -4.58 -23.39 2.61
C ARG A 32 -4.99 -22.75 3.94
N ILE A 33 -4.26 -23.05 5.02
CA ILE A 33 -4.52 -22.47 6.35
C ILE A 33 -4.09 -21.00 6.33
N ASP A 34 -2.88 -20.70 5.87
CA ASP A 34 -2.37 -19.33 5.78
C ASP A 34 -3.26 -18.45 4.90
N ALA A 35 -3.73 -18.98 3.75
CA ALA A 35 -4.62 -18.24 2.86
C ALA A 35 -5.98 -17.94 3.49
N ALA A 36 -6.50 -18.84 4.33
CA ALA A 36 -7.76 -18.63 5.04
C ALA A 36 -7.61 -17.59 6.17
N GLU A 37 -6.49 -17.64 6.91
CA GLU A 37 -6.16 -16.66 7.94
C GLU A 37 -5.97 -15.26 7.35
N GLU A 38 -5.23 -15.15 6.24
CA GLU A 38 -5.03 -13.90 5.52
C GLU A 38 -6.36 -13.33 5.01
N ALA A 39 -7.22 -14.16 4.42
CA ALA A 39 -8.55 -13.74 3.96
C ALA A 39 -9.42 -13.24 5.13
N PHE A 40 -9.32 -13.87 6.30
CA PHE A 40 -10.05 -13.47 7.49
C PHE A 40 -9.54 -12.15 8.07
N ALA A 41 -8.22 -12.01 8.25
CA ALA A 41 -7.58 -10.78 8.72
C ALA A 41 -7.91 -9.60 7.80
N ARG A 42 -7.86 -9.83 6.48
CA ARG A 42 -8.28 -8.88 5.46
C ARG A 42 -9.74 -8.45 5.65
N GLY A 43 -10.65 -9.40 5.82
CA GLY A 43 -12.05 -9.10 6.01
C GLY A 43 -12.35 -8.33 7.30
N GLN A 44 -11.69 -8.65 8.41
CA GLN A 44 -11.79 -7.87 9.64
C GLN A 44 -11.34 -6.42 9.44
N PHE A 45 -10.23 -6.22 8.75
CA PHE A 45 -9.73 -4.89 8.42
C PHE A 45 -10.76 -4.09 7.59
N LEU A 46 -11.32 -4.71 6.55
CA LEU A 46 -12.29 -4.07 5.66
C LEU A 46 -13.62 -3.79 6.35
N ALA A 47 -14.10 -4.69 7.22
CA ALA A 47 -15.32 -4.46 8.00
C ALA A 47 -15.16 -3.27 8.94
N LYS A 48 -14.01 -3.15 9.63
CA LYS A 48 -13.69 -1.99 10.47
C LYS A 48 -13.60 -0.70 9.65
N LEU A 49 -12.91 -0.75 8.50
CA LEU A 49 -12.79 0.41 7.62
C LEU A 49 -14.15 0.85 7.06
N GLY A 50 -15.03 -0.09 6.71
CA GLY A 50 -16.36 0.20 6.19
C GLY A 50 -17.36 0.70 7.25
N ALA A 51 -17.11 0.41 8.53
CA ALA A 51 -17.97 0.82 9.65
C ALA A 51 -17.59 2.19 10.28
N ASP A 52 -16.44 2.75 9.91
CA ASP A 52 -16.00 4.06 10.40
C ASP A 52 -16.57 5.18 9.53
N ASP A 53 -17.71 5.73 9.93
CA ASP A 53 -18.39 6.83 9.21
C ASP A 53 -17.64 8.18 9.33
N ASN A 54 -16.71 8.32 10.29
CA ASN A 54 -15.96 9.56 10.50
C ASN A 54 -14.67 9.61 9.68
N ARG A 55 -14.33 8.55 8.96
CA ARG A 55 -13.11 8.53 8.14
C ARG A 55 -13.26 9.43 6.92
N PRO A 56 -12.17 10.07 6.46
CA PRO A 56 -12.13 10.66 5.13
C PRO A 56 -12.39 9.64 4.03
N SER A 57 -12.98 10.10 2.93
CA SER A 57 -13.19 9.26 1.76
C SER A 57 -11.86 8.74 1.19
N LEU A 58 -11.88 7.51 0.68
CA LEU A 58 -10.77 6.89 -0.01
C LEU A 58 -10.49 7.67 -1.30
N THR A 59 -9.19 7.90 -1.54
CA THR A 59 -8.72 8.65 -2.71
C THR A 59 -8.01 7.72 -3.70
N GLY A 60 -7.53 8.26 -4.81
CA GLY A 60 -6.82 7.49 -5.84
C GLY A 60 -7.71 7.08 -7.02
N PRO A 61 -7.12 6.50 -8.08
CA PRO A 61 -7.85 6.13 -9.30
C PRO A 61 -9.06 5.20 -9.10
N ALA A 62 -9.02 4.34 -8.07
CA ALA A 62 -10.11 3.43 -7.71
C ALA A 62 -10.76 3.78 -6.36
N GLY A 63 -10.59 5.02 -5.87
CA GLY A 63 -11.14 5.45 -4.57
C GLY A 63 -12.66 5.27 -4.47
N GLU A 64 -13.40 5.81 -5.44
CA GLU A 64 -14.87 5.69 -5.48
C GLU A 64 -15.34 4.23 -5.59
N GLU A 65 -14.62 3.40 -6.35
CA GLU A 65 -14.93 1.98 -6.46
C GLU A 65 -14.67 1.25 -5.13
N ALA A 66 -13.59 1.62 -4.41
CA ALA A 66 -13.34 1.09 -3.08
C ALA A 66 -14.45 1.46 -2.10
N GLU A 67 -14.93 2.70 -2.13
CA GLU A 67 -16.07 3.15 -1.33
C GLU A 67 -17.32 2.33 -1.61
N ALA A 68 -17.67 2.14 -2.89
CA ALA A 68 -18.83 1.35 -3.28
C ALA A 68 -18.75 -0.10 -2.78
N ARG A 69 -17.55 -0.72 -2.87
CA ARG A 69 -17.33 -2.09 -2.40
C ARG A 69 -17.33 -2.20 -0.87
N LEU A 70 -16.82 -1.19 -0.16
CA LEU A 70 -16.88 -1.11 1.31
C LEU A 70 -18.32 -0.92 1.80
N ALA A 71 -19.09 -0.05 1.15
CA ALA A 71 -20.49 0.18 1.48
C ALA A 71 -21.34 -1.08 1.26
N GLU A 72 -21.08 -1.85 0.20
CA GLU A 72 -21.71 -3.16 0.01
C GLU A 72 -21.33 -4.15 1.10
N LEU A 73 -20.05 -4.24 1.48
CA LEU A 73 -19.64 -5.11 2.59
C LEU A 73 -20.31 -4.71 3.91
N ALA A 74 -20.37 -3.41 4.21
CA ALA A 74 -20.94 -2.87 5.44
C ALA A 74 -22.41 -3.28 5.62
N ARG A 75 -23.20 -3.33 4.54
CA ARG A 75 -24.59 -3.84 4.55
C ARG A 75 -24.72 -5.27 5.10
N HIS A 76 -23.65 -6.07 4.99
CA HIS A 76 -23.63 -7.47 5.42
C HIS A 76 -22.86 -7.68 6.73
N THR A 77 -22.00 -6.74 7.14
CA THR A 77 -21.10 -6.88 8.31
C THR A 77 -21.40 -5.95 9.47
N VAL A 78 -22.26 -4.95 9.30
CA VAL A 78 -22.65 -3.99 10.36
C VAL A 78 -24.14 -4.17 10.63
N PHE A 79 -24.48 -4.63 11.83
CA PHE A 79 -25.85 -4.69 12.33
C PHE A 79 -25.92 -3.81 13.58
N ASP A 80 -26.81 -2.81 13.60
CA ASP A 80 -27.01 -1.89 14.72
C ASP A 80 -25.71 -1.26 15.27
N GLY A 81 -24.78 -0.90 14.39
CA GLY A 81 -23.49 -0.30 14.79
C GLY A 81 -22.51 -1.27 15.44
N GLN A 82 -22.84 -2.57 15.52
CA GLN A 82 -21.95 -3.61 16.00
C GLN A 82 -21.28 -4.33 14.83
N VAL A 83 -19.95 -4.32 14.81
CA VAL A 83 -19.15 -5.13 13.88
C VAL A 83 -19.36 -6.59 14.24
N VAL A 84 -19.67 -7.44 13.25
CA VAL A 84 -19.72 -8.90 13.45
C VAL A 84 -18.40 -9.38 14.08
N THR A 85 -18.46 -9.74 15.36
CA THR A 85 -17.32 -10.29 16.13
C THR A 85 -17.21 -11.80 16.00
N ASP A 86 -18.26 -12.48 15.52
CA ASP A 86 -18.28 -13.92 15.26
C ASP A 86 -17.46 -14.25 14.00
N GLU A 87 -16.36 -14.95 14.21
CA GLU A 87 -15.42 -15.34 13.16
C GLU A 87 -16.05 -16.23 12.08
N ALA A 88 -16.90 -17.19 12.45
CA ALA A 88 -17.53 -18.11 11.51
C ALA A 88 -18.59 -17.41 10.63
N ARG A 89 -19.30 -16.43 11.18
CA ARG A 89 -20.24 -15.57 10.47
C ARG A 89 -19.50 -14.63 9.53
N LEU A 90 -18.43 -13.97 10.00
CA LEU A 90 -17.63 -13.10 9.15
C LEU A 90 -17.00 -13.88 7.99
N ARG A 91 -16.43 -15.08 8.22
CA ARG A 91 -15.93 -15.95 7.14
C ARG A 91 -16.99 -16.28 6.10
N ARG A 92 -18.23 -16.56 6.51
CA ARG A 92 -19.35 -16.82 5.58
C ARG A 92 -19.73 -15.60 4.75
N ILE A 93 -19.74 -14.42 5.36
CA ILE A 93 -20.02 -13.16 4.66
C ILE A 93 -18.93 -12.88 3.63
N LEU A 94 -17.65 -12.96 4.04
CA LEU A 94 -16.51 -12.71 3.14
C LEU A 94 -16.45 -13.69 1.97
N ALA A 95 -16.80 -14.97 2.19
CA ALA A 95 -16.85 -15.97 1.13
C ALA A 95 -17.94 -15.68 0.08
N ARG A 96 -19.02 -14.99 0.46
CA ARG A 96 -20.16 -14.66 -0.41
C ARG A 96 -20.05 -13.27 -1.03
N HIS A 97 -19.44 -12.33 -0.31
CA HIS A 97 -19.34 -10.92 -0.65
C HIS A 97 -17.89 -10.48 -0.68
N ASP A 98 -17.05 -11.18 -1.46
CA ASP A 98 -15.65 -10.79 -1.63
C ASP A 98 -15.55 -9.45 -2.35
N THR A 99 -15.10 -8.43 -1.62
CA THR A 99 -14.89 -7.07 -2.16
C THR A 99 -13.68 -6.99 -3.08
N ARG A 100 -12.83 -8.02 -3.15
CA ARG A 100 -11.55 -8.03 -3.88
C ARG A 100 -10.69 -6.79 -3.56
N LEU A 101 -10.83 -6.24 -2.36
CA LEU A 101 -9.99 -5.19 -1.82
C LEU A 101 -8.81 -5.85 -1.11
N ASN A 102 -7.59 -5.52 -1.52
CA ASN A 102 -6.37 -6.08 -0.96
C ASN A 102 -5.56 -4.96 -0.30
N PRO A 103 -5.66 -4.80 1.04
CA PRO A 103 -4.90 -3.81 1.78
C PRO A 103 -3.40 -4.06 1.66
N GLY A 104 -2.64 -2.98 1.49
CA GLY A 104 -1.19 -2.96 1.55
C GLY A 104 -0.70 -1.70 2.26
N THR A 105 0.60 -1.58 2.47
CA THR A 105 1.20 -0.43 3.17
C THR A 105 0.95 0.89 2.44
N PHE A 106 1.24 0.94 1.14
CA PHE A 106 1.18 2.17 0.36
C PHE A 106 -0.12 2.35 -0.41
N ILE A 107 -0.88 1.28 -0.63
CA ILE A 107 -2.17 1.31 -1.33
C ILE A 107 -3.12 0.24 -0.76
N THR A 108 -4.41 0.44 -0.97
CA THR A 108 -5.41 -0.62 -0.96
C THR A 108 -5.76 -0.94 -2.42
N CYS A 109 -5.46 -2.16 -2.87
CA CYS A 109 -5.67 -2.57 -4.26
C CYS A 109 -7.12 -3.00 -4.47
N VAL A 110 -7.87 -2.22 -5.25
CA VAL A 110 -9.20 -2.59 -5.76
C VAL A 110 -9.02 -3.51 -6.94
N TYR A 111 -8.86 -4.80 -6.66
CA TYR A 111 -8.37 -5.73 -7.67
C TYR A 111 -9.40 -5.92 -8.78
N ASN A 112 -8.98 -5.52 -9.99
CA ASN A 112 -9.58 -5.83 -11.26
C ASN A 112 -8.45 -6.33 -12.18
N PRO A 113 -8.48 -7.60 -12.64
CA PRO A 113 -7.41 -8.19 -13.42
C PRO A 113 -7.17 -7.52 -14.77
N ASP A 114 -8.20 -6.91 -15.38
CA ASP A 114 -8.11 -6.28 -16.71
C ASP A 114 -7.22 -5.03 -16.72
N ARG A 115 -7.04 -4.41 -15.55
CA ARG A 115 -6.23 -3.19 -15.36
C ARG A 115 -5.14 -3.33 -14.30
N ALA A 116 -4.94 -4.54 -13.79
CA ALA A 116 -3.91 -4.83 -12.79
C ALA A 116 -2.51 -4.88 -13.44
N LEU A 117 -1.58 -4.08 -12.92
CA LEU A 117 -0.17 -4.14 -13.32
C LEU A 117 0.63 -5.19 -12.54
N CYS A 118 0.05 -5.76 -11.47
CA CYS A 118 0.67 -6.71 -10.56
C CYS A 118 0.08 -8.12 -10.66
N ARG A 119 -0.21 -8.56 -11.88
CA ARG A 119 -0.72 -9.91 -12.13
C ARG A 119 0.43 -10.90 -12.31
N MET A 120 0.25 -12.12 -11.80
CA MET A 120 1.08 -13.26 -12.20
C MET A 120 0.78 -13.60 -13.66
N SER A 121 1.80 -13.86 -14.47
CA SER A 121 1.58 -14.33 -15.86
C SER A 121 1.14 -15.80 -15.91
N GLU A 122 1.51 -16.62 -14.91
CA GLU A 122 1.20 -18.07 -14.86
C GLU A 122 0.52 -18.50 -13.54
N GLY A 123 -0.16 -17.58 -12.85
CA GLY A 123 -0.84 -17.84 -11.58
C GLY A 123 -2.37 -17.67 -11.68
N PRO A 124 -3.13 -18.09 -10.67
CA PRO A 124 -4.57 -17.84 -10.64
C PRO A 124 -4.84 -16.34 -10.75
N ALA A 125 -5.66 -15.96 -11.73
CA ALA A 125 -5.96 -14.58 -12.11
C ALA A 125 -6.76 -13.78 -11.05
N ASP A 126 -6.98 -14.38 -9.88
CA ASP A 126 -7.94 -13.89 -8.89
C ASP A 126 -7.28 -13.07 -7.76
N GLN A 127 -5.96 -12.98 -7.71
CA GLN A 127 -5.25 -12.23 -6.66
C GLN A 127 -4.10 -11.37 -7.19
N PRO A 128 -3.90 -10.16 -6.63
CA PRO A 128 -2.75 -9.33 -6.93
C PRO A 128 -1.47 -9.85 -6.26
N VAL A 129 -0.34 -9.76 -6.96
CA VAL A 129 0.98 -9.87 -6.33
C VAL A 129 1.34 -8.51 -5.76
N MET A 130 1.08 -8.30 -4.47
CA MET A 130 1.29 -6.98 -3.86
C MET A 130 2.75 -6.49 -3.97
N ALA A 131 3.73 -7.40 -4.00
CA ALA A 131 5.14 -7.08 -4.25
C ALA A 131 5.40 -6.44 -5.63
N ASP A 132 4.65 -6.85 -6.65
CA ASP A 132 4.81 -6.33 -8.02
C ASP A 132 3.93 -5.10 -8.27
N CYS A 133 3.20 -4.63 -7.25
CA CYS A 133 2.32 -3.48 -7.38
C CYS A 133 3.09 -2.22 -7.76
N LYS A 134 2.47 -1.43 -8.64
CA LYS A 134 2.96 -0.11 -9.07
C LYS A 134 1.99 0.98 -8.59
N PRO A 135 2.03 1.36 -7.30
CA PRO A 135 1.10 2.29 -6.66
C PRO A 135 0.78 3.56 -7.46
N LEU A 136 1.82 4.22 -7.96
CA LEU A 136 1.72 5.56 -8.53
C LEU A 136 1.09 5.60 -9.93
N VAL A 137 0.98 4.45 -10.60
CA VAL A 137 0.51 4.35 -11.99
C VAL A 137 -0.61 3.32 -12.20
N CYS A 138 -0.82 2.40 -11.25
CA CYS A 138 -1.84 1.37 -11.39
C CYS A 138 -3.25 1.96 -11.17
N ARG A 139 -4.18 1.61 -12.06
CA ARG A 139 -5.59 2.05 -11.98
C ARG A 139 -6.39 1.36 -10.87
N ASN A 140 -5.87 0.31 -10.24
CA ASN A 140 -6.49 -0.35 -9.08
C ASN A 140 -6.17 0.34 -7.75
N THR A 141 -5.41 1.43 -7.75
CA THR A 141 -4.99 2.08 -6.52
C THR A 141 -6.16 2.84 -5.87
N ALA A 142 -6.51 2.44 -4.66
CA ALA A 142 -7.22 3.26 -3.69
C ALA A 142 -6.32 3.58 -2.50
N LEU A 143 -6.54 4.73 -1.88
CA LEU A 143 -5.73 5.25 -0.78
C LEU A 143 -6.63 5.52 0.42
N THR A 144 -6.45 4.72 1.46
CA THR A 144 -6.93 5.04 2.81
C THR A 144 -6.09 6.17 3.43
N PRO A 145 -6.55 6.81 4.52
CA PRO A 145 -5.72 7.77 5.27
C PRO A 145 -4.34 7.20 5.67
N ALA A 146 -4.30 5.94 6.12
CA ALA A 146 -3.05 5.25 6.46
C ALA A 146 -2.12 5.06 5.24
N ASN A 147 -2.69 4.73 4.07
CA ASN A 147 -1.90 4.62 2.84
C ASN A 147 -1.28 5.96 2.44
N ARG A 148 -2.06 7.04 2.54
CA ARG A 148 -1.56 8.39 2.27
C ARG A 148 -0.44 8.76 3.23
N GLN A 149 -0.62 8.50 4.52
CA GLN A 149 0.42 8.76 5.53
C GLN A 149 1.70 7.99 5.19
N ALA A 150 1.60 6.72 4.80
CA ALA A 150 2.75 5.91 4.39
C ALA A 150 3.45 6.49 3.14
N LEU A 151 2.68 6.92 2.13
CA LEU A 151 3.23 7.57 0.93
C LEU A 151 3.92 8.91 1.26
N THR A 152 3.32 9.74 2.11
CA THR A 152 3.93 10.99 2.59
C THR A 152 5.21 10.72 3.38
N GLY A 153 5.23 9.70 4.23
CA GLY A 153 6.45 9.29 4.95
C GLY A 153 7.54 8.77 4.02
N HIS A 154 7.19 8.05 2.95
CA HIS A 154 8.14 7.66 1.91
C HIS A 154 8.65 8.88 1.13
N PHE A 155 7.78 9.82 0.78
CA PHE A 155 8.17 11.08 0.15
C PHE A 155 9.18 11.86 0.99
N ALA A 156 8.94 12.02 2.30
CA ALA A 156 9.88 12.68 3.21
C ALA A 156 11.26 11.98 3.23
N ARG A 157 11.30 10.64 3.27
CA ARG A 157 12.57 9.89 3.18
C ARG A 157 13.31 10.10 1.86
N LEU A 158 12.58 10.28 0.75
CA LEU A 158 13.20 10.63 -0.54
C LEU A 158 13.81 12.03 -0.49
N GLU A 159 13.14 13.00 0.13
CA GLU A 159 13.66 14.35 0.30
C GLU A 159 14.91 14.37 1.19
N ASP A 160 14.89 13.66 2.31
CA ASP A 160 16.06 13.53 3.20
C ASP A 160 17.25 12.91 2.47
N ALA A 161 17.03 11.84 1.70
CA ALA A 161 18.09 11.18 0.93
C ALA A 161 18.68 12.09 -0.16
N LEU A 162 17.84 12.96 -0.77
CA LEU A 162 18.28 13.94 -1.76
C LEU A 162 18.98 15.16 -1.13
N ALA A 163 18.71 15.47 0.14
CA ALA A 163 19.45 16.52 0.85
C ALA A 163 20.92 16.14 1.05
N ASP A 164 21.22 14.84 1.22
CA ASP A 164 22.59 14.29 1.31
C ASP A 164 23.21 13.94 -0.07
N SER A 165 22.73 14.55 -1.16
CA SER A 165 23.00 14.13 -2.54
C SER A 165 24.44 14.26 -3.03
N ASP A 166 25.29 15.04 -2.35
CA ASP A 166 26.72 15.19 -2.70
C ASP A 166 27.49 13.87 -2.58
N ARG A 167 26.96 12.91 -1.81
CA ARG A 167 27.55 11.58 -1.60
C ARG A 167 26.94 10.51 -2.50
N LEU A 168 25.96 10.85 -3.32
CA LEU A 168 25.26 9.90 -4.18
C LEU A 168 25.87 9.89 -5.59
N ALA A 169 25.98 8.70 -6.16
CA ALA A 169 26.28 8.56 -7.59
C ALA A 169 25.20 9.25 -8.44
N LEU A 170 25.59 9.88 -9.54
CA LEU A 170 24.70 10.66 -10.42
C LEU A 170 23.44 9.88 -10.82
N TYR A 171 23.59 8.60 -11.17
CA TYR A 171 22.47 7.73 -11.54
C TYR A 171 21.47 7.54 -10.39
N ILE A 172 21.96 7.32 -9.17
CA ILE A 172 21.12 7.13 -7.99
C ILE A 172 20.37 8.42 -7.66
N ARG A 173 21.07 9.57 -7.73
CA ARG A 173 20.43 10.88 -7.53
C ARG A 173 19.30 11.11 -8.51
N HIS A 174 19.55 10.91 -9.81
CA HIS A 174 18.53 11.05 -10.84
C HIS A 174 17.32 10.13 -10.60
N HIS A 175 17.57 8.87 -10.22
CA HIS A 175 16.48 7.93 -9.92
C HIS A 175 15.63 8.37 -8.72
N LEU A 176 16.25 8.84 -7.64
CA LEU A 176 15.54 9.36 -6.47
C LEU A 176 14.74 10.63 -6.80
N GLU A 177 15.28 11.52 -7.63
CA GLU A 177 14.57 12.73 -8.11
C GLU A 177 13.33 12.36 -8.93
N GLU A 178 13.41 11.34 -9.79
CA GLU A 178 12.27 10.81 -10.54
C GLU A 178 11.20 10.24 -9.60
N GLN A 179 11.59 9.40 -8.63
CA GLN A 179 10.66 8.84 -7.65
C GLN A 179 10.00 9.94 -6.79
N ARG A 180 10.77 10.94 -6.36
CA ARG A 180 10.30 12.08 -5.57
C ARG A 180 9.27 12.90 -6.37
N ARG A 181 9.57 13.22 -7.63
CA ARG A 181 8.64 13.91 -8.54
C ARG A 181 7.36 13.11 -8.77
N ALA A 182 7.48 11.81 -9.05
CA ALA A 182 6.34 10.94 -9.30
C ALA A 182 5.43 10.83 -8.06
N THR A 183 6.01 10.67 -6.87
CA THR A 183 5.30 10.56 -5.60
C THR A 183 4.59 11.86 -5.25
N ALA A 184 5.27 13.01 -5.35
CA ALA A 184 4.65 14.32 -5.15
C ALA A 184 3.45 14.54 -6.09
N ALA A 185 3.66 14.31 -7.38
CA ALA A 185 2.61 14.50 -8.38
C ALA A 185 1.39 13.58 -8.11
N PHE A 186 1.64 12.34 -7.68
CA PHE A 186 0.57 11.41 -7.31
C PHE A 186 -0.21 11.86 -6.07
N LEU A 187 0.48 12.28 -5.00
CA LEU A 187 -0.16 12.77 -3.77
C LEU A 187 -1.02 14.01 -4.02
N THR A 188 -0.52 14.96 -4.82
CA THR A 188 -1.24 16.18 -5.20
C THR A 188 -2.50 15.87 -6.01
N ARG A 189 -2.39 14.99 -7.03
CA ARG A 189 -3.54 14.61 -7.88
C ARG A 189 -4.67 13.94 -7.11
N HIS A 190 -4.35 13.26 -6.02
CA HIS A 190 -5.31 12.45 -5.27
C HIS A 190 -5.57 12.99 -3.87
N THR A 191 -5.52 14.31 -3.67
CA THR A 191 -5.84 14.94 -2.37
C THR A 191 -7.29 14.62 -1.95
N PRO A 192 -7.55 14.32 -0.66
CA PRO A 192 -8.91 14.12 -0.19
C PRO A 192 -9.72 15.39 -0.41
N LYS A 193 -10.97 15.25 -0.83
CA LYS A 193 -11.92 16.36 -0.74
C LYS A 193 -12.20 16.55 0.75
N THR A 194 -11.85 17.71 1.30
CA THR A 194 -12.28 18.07 2.65
C THR A 194 -13.81 18.15 2.62
N ALA A 195 -14.48 17.42 3.51
CA ALA A 195 -15.92 17.59 3.70
C ALA A 195 -16.15 19.00 4.25
N GLU A 196 -16.91 19.80 3.51
CA GLU A 196 -17.34 21.15 3.85
C GLU A 196 -18.66 21.10 4.62
#